data_AF-A0A376TPJ5-F1
#
_entry.id   AF-A0A376TPJ5-F1
#
_cell.length_a   1.000
_cell.length_b   1.000
_cell.length_c   1.000
_cell.angle_alpha   90.00
_cell.angle_beta   90.00
_cell.angle_gamma   90.00
#
_symmetry.space_group_name_H-M   'P 1'
#
loop_
_entity.id
_entity.type
_entity.pdbx_description
1 polymer ?
#
loop_
_entity_poly.entity_id
_entity_poly.type
_entity_poly.pdbx_seq_one_letter_code
_entity_poly.pdbx_strand_id
1 'polypeptide(L)'
;MRVRFSQFLNLANTAEQYHSISPKGEAASNPEVIARTLRKLKNQPELSEDTIKKAVESLSLELVLTAHPTEITRRTLIHKMVEVNACLKQLDNKDIADYEHNQLMRRLRQLIAQSWHTDEIRKLRPSPVDEAKWGFAVVENSLWQGVPNYLRELNEQLEENLGYKLPVEFVPVRFTSWMGGDRDGNPNVTADITRHVLLLSRWKATDLFLKDIQVLVSELSMVEATPELLALVGEEGAAEPYRYLMKNLRSRLMATQAWLEARLKGEELPKPEGLLTQNEELWEPLYACYQSLQACGMGIIANGDLLDHPAPREMFRRTAGPY
;
A
#
# COMPACT_ATOMS: atom_id res chain seq x y z
N MET A 1 -32.38 14.63 13.32
CA MET A 1 -32.70 14.57 11.88
C MET A 1 -31.45 14.51 11.01
N ARG A 2 -30.45 15.41 11.19
CA ARG A 2 -29.18 15.42 10.42
C ARG A 2 -28.39 14.10 10.40
N VAL A 3 -28.24 13.42 11.54
CA VAL A 3 -27.50 12.14 11.61
C VAL A 3 -28.14 11.04 10.76
N ARG A 4 -29.48 10.98 10.69
CA ARG A 4 -30.19 9.93 9.93
C ARG A 4 -30.00 10.08 8.42
N PHE A 5 -30.04 11.32 7.92
CA PHE A 5 -29.77 11.61 6.50
C PHE A 5 -28.31 11.38 6.14
N SER A 6 -27.38 11.76 7.02
CA SER A 6 -25.95 11.50 6.82
C SER A 6 -25.65 10.01 6.70
N GLN A 7 -26.23 9.19 7.58
CA GLN A 7 -26.04 7.73 7.54
C GLN A 7 -26.64 7.11 6.27
N PHE A 8 -27.83 7.56 5.85
CA PHE A 8 -28.41 7.09 4.59
C PHE A 8 -27.51 7.43 3.39
N LEU A 9 -26.98 8.65 3.34
CA LEU A 9 -26.07 9.06 2.28
C LEU A 9 -24.78 8.25 2.28
N ASN A 10 -24.17 8.00 3.45
CA ASN A 10 -22.97 7.15 3.56
C ASN A 10 -23.23 5.73 3.03
N LEU A 11 -24.39 5.16 3.32
CA LEU A 11 -24.77 3.83 2.82
C LEU A 11 -25.07 3.84 1.32
N ALA A 12 -25.74 4.88 0.82
CA ALA A 12 -25.97 5.06 -0.62
C ALA A 12 -24.63 5.16 -1.37
N ASN A 13 -23.69 5.97 -0.88
CA ASN A 13 -22.35 6.09 -1.43
C ASN A 13 -21.59 4.76 -1.38
N THR A 14 -21.72 3.99 -0.29
CA THR A 14 -21.08 2.67 -0.17
C THR A 14 -21.64 1.68 -1.20
N ALA A 15 -22.96 1.70 -1.42
CA ALA A 15 -23.61 0.86 -2.41
C ALA A 15 -23.22 1.26 -3.84
N GLU A 16 -23.15 2.57 -4.12
CA GLU A 16 -22.68 3.11 -5.41
C GLU A 16 -21.23 2.67 -5.68
N GLN A 17 -20.32 2.85 -4.71
CA GLN A 17 -18.93 2.42 -4.81
C GLN A 17 -18.81 0.91 -5.05
N TYR A 18 -19.60 0.10 -4.34
CA TYR A 18 -19.65 -1.34 -4.59
C TYR A 18 -20.10 -1.65 -6.02
N HIS A 19 -21.15 -0.98 -6.50
CA HIS A 19 -21.66 -1.17 -7.86
C HIS A 19 -20.61 -0.77 -8.91
N SER A 20 -19.86 0.30 -8.69
CA SER A 20 -18.80 0.75 -9.61
C SER A 20 -17.70 -0.30 -9.79
N ILE A 21 -17.29 -1.00 -8.72
CA ILE A 21 -16.21 -1.99 -8.79
C ILE A 21 -16.70 -3.41 -9.09
N SER A 22 -17.99 -3.71 -8.88
CA SER A 22 -18.54 -5.04 -9.10
C SER A 22 -18.43 -5.45 -10.58
N PRO A 23 -18.00 -6.70 -10.88
CA PRO A 23 -17.99 -7.22 -12.25
C PRO A 23 -19.36 -7.24 -12.93
N LYS A 24 -20.45 -7.21 -12.15
CA LYS A 24 -21.83 -7.16 -12.65
C LYS A 24 -22.38 -5.73 -12.75
N GLY A 25 -21.63 -4.74 -12.30
CA GLY A 25 -21.96 -3.31 -12.43
C GLY A 25 -21.10 -2.67 -13.52
N GLU A 26 -20.44 -1.56 -13.20
CA GLU A 26 -19.57 -0.84 -14.14
C GLU A 26 -18.19 -1.50 -14.34
N ALA A 27 -17.81 -2.42 -13.44
CA ALA A 27 -16.53 -3.13 -13.48
C ALA A 27 -15.31 -2.20 -13.65
N ALA A 28 -15.27 -1.08 -12.89
CA ALA A 28 -14.25 -0.04 -13.03
C ALA A 28 -12.80 -0.52 -12.78
N SER A 29 -12.64 -1.64 -12.08
CA SER A 29 -11.33 -2.29 -11.84
C SER A 29 -10.98 -3.36 -12.89
N ASN A 30 -11.77 -3.50 -13.96
CA ASN A 30 -11.52 -4.47 -15.01
C ASN A 30 -10.25 -4.10 -15.81
N PRO A 31 -9.26 -5.01 -15.93
CA PRO A 31 -8.03 -4.79 -16.68
C PRO A 31 -8.24 -4.40 -18.15
N GLU A 32 -9.42 -4.68 -18.72
CA GLU A 32 -9.84 -4.26 -20.06
C GLU A 32 -9.67 -2.76 -20.30
N VAL A 33 -9.73 -1.91 -19.25
CA VAL A 33 -9.47 -0.47 -19.36
C VAL A 33 -8.04 -0.20 -19.87
N ILE A 34 -7.05 -0.95 -19.37
CA ILE A 34 -5.65 -0.87 -19.80
C ILE A 34 -5.52 -1.50 -21.19
N ALA A 35 -6.04 -2.73 -21.34
CA ALA A 35 -5.96 -3.52 -22.57
C ALA A 35 -6.49 -2.75 -23.79
N ARG A 36 -7.66 -2.12 -23.65
CA ARG A 36 -8.29 -1.30 -24.69
C ARG A 36 -7.39 -0.14 -25.12
N THR A 37 -6.71 0.50 -24.17
CA THR A 37 -5.79 1.60 -24.46
C THR A 37 -4.56 1.08 -25.21
N LEU A 38 -3.97 -0.03 -24.76
CA LEU A 38 -2.80 -0.64 -25.42
C LEU A 38 -3.13 -1.08 -26.85
N ARG A 39 -4.26 -1.77 -27.06
CA ARG A 39 -4.72 -2.16 -28.41
C ARG A 39 -4.99 -0.96 -29.30
N LYS A 40 -5.58 0.10 -28.75
CA LYS A 40 -5.81 1.33 -29.51
C LYS A 40 -4.50 1.94 -30.00
N LEU A 41 -3.46 1.96 -29.16
CA LEU A 41 -2.13 2.48 -29.53
C LEU A 41 -1.46 1.57 -30.56
N LYS A 42 -1.50 0.25 -30.38
CA LYS A 42 -0.92 -0.75 -31.28
C LYS A 42 -1.51 -0.71 -32.69
N ASN A 43 -2.79 -0.36 -32.81
CA ASN A 43 -3.50 -0.28 -34.09
C ASN A 43 -3.33 1.07 -34.81
N GLN A 44 -2.57 2.02 -34.25
CA GLN A 44 -2.29 3.30 -34.94
C GLN A 44 -1.16 3.10 -35.96
N PRO A 45 -1.38 3.35 -37.26
CA PRO A 45 -0.37 3.13 -38.29
C PRO A 45 0.84 4.07 -38.18
N GLU A 46 0.68 5.20 -37.49
CA GLU A 46 1.73 6.22 -37.32
C GLU A 46 2.64 5.95 -36.10
N LEU A 47 2.28 5.01 -35.22
CA LEU A 47 3.04 4.71 -34.01
C LEU A 47 3.85 3.42 -34.19
N SER A 48 5.17 3.54 -34.03
CA SER A 48 6.04 2.36 -33.95
C SER A 48 5.97 1.71 -32.57
N GLU A 49 6.18 0.40 -32.49
CA GLU A 49 6.23 -0.32 -31.21
C GLU A 49 7.35 0.20 -30.30
N ASP A 50 8.49 0.63 -30.86
CA ASP A 50 9.59 1.26 -30.11
C ASP A 50 9.17 2.59 -29.46
N THR A 51 8.39 3.41 -30.19
CA THR A 51 7.83 4.65 -29.64
C THR A 51 6.89 4.37 -28.47
N ILE A 52 6.02 3.37 -28.60
CA ILE A 52 5.10 2.96 -27.54
C ILE A 52 5.91 2.45 -26.33
N LYS A 53 6.90 1.60 -26.56
CA LYS A 53 7.76 1.06 -25.51
C LYS A 53 8.46 2.15 -24.70
N LYS A 54 9.09 3.13 -25.39
CA LYS A 54 9.71 4.28 -24.73
C LYS A 54 8.73 5.13 -23.93
N ALA A 55 7.48 5.26 -24.41
CA ALA A 55 6.44 5.97 -23.67
C ALA A 55 6.03 5.24 -22.39
N VAL A 56 5.95 3.90 -22.43
CA VAL A 56 5.67 3.08 -21.22
C VAL A 56 6.84 3.14 -20.24
N GLU A 57 8.08 3.04 -20.73
CA GLU A 57 9.31 3.13 -19.90
C GLU A 57 9.56 4.53 -19.31
N SER A 58 8.85 5.56 -19.78
CA SER A 58 8.91 6.92 -19.23
C SER A 58 7.67 7.30 -18.41
N LEU A 59 6.77 6.35 -18.15
CA LEU A 59 5.58 6.58 -17.35
C LEU A 59 5.95 7.00 -15.92
N SER A 60 5.35 8.08 -15.44
CA SER A 60 5.55 8.57 -14.07
C SER A 60 4.28 9.23 -13.57
N LEU A 61 3.73 8.70 -12.47
CA LEU A 61 2.54 9.18 -11.79
C LEU A 61 2.93 9.55 -10.35
N GLU A 62 2.74 10.82 -9.99
CA GLU A 62 2.88 11.28 -8.61
C GLU A 62 1.53 11.81 -8.10
N LEU A 63 0.98 11.13 -7.10
CA LEU A 63 -0.29 11.49 -6.48
C LEU A 63 -0.04 12.14 -5.12
N VAL A 64 -0.48 13.39 -4.96
CA VAL A 64 -0.31 14.15 -3.72
C VAL A 64 -1.59 14.09 -2.89
N LEU A 65 -1.51 13.40 -1.75
CA LEU A 65 -2.58 13.35 -0.77
C LEU A 65 -2.65 14.70 -0.03
N THR A 66 -3.84 15.29 0.00
CA THR A 66 -4.12 16.55 0.71
C THR A 66 -5.10 16.30 1.85
N ALA A 67 -5.07 17.16 2.88
CA ALA A 67 -6.10 17.13 3.91
C ALA A 67 -7.47 17.43 3.30
N HIS A 68 -8.50 16.72 3.72
CA HIS A 68 -9.86 16.98 3.27
C HIS A 68 -10.50 18.06 4.16
N PRO A 69 -10.82 19.25 3.63
CA PRO A 69 -11.13 20.44 4.43
C PRO A 69 -12.42 20.33 5.28
N THR A 70 -13.28 19.37 4.96
CA THR A 70 -14.57 19.11 5.63
C THR A 70 -14.69 17.69 6.20
N GLU A 71 -13.60 16.91 6.24
CA GLU A 71 -13.70 15.50 6.63
C GLU A 71 -13.79 15.35 8.16
N ILE A 72 -15.03 15.42 8.61
CA ILE A 72 -15.46 15.26 9.99
C ILE A 72 -15.37 13.78 10.42
N THR A 73 -15.30 12.84 9.48
CA THR A 73 -15.36 11.40 9.73
C THR A 73 -14.09 10.87 10.42
N ARG A 74 -14.28 9.87 11.28
CA ARG A 74 -13.19 9.25 12.06
C ARG A 74 -12.59 8.07 11.27
N ARG A 75 -11.31 7.76 11.52
CA ARG A 75 -10.63 6.55 10.98
C ARG A 75 -11.46 5.26 11.13
N THR A 76 -12.21 5.16 12.23
CA THR A 76 -13.11 4.02 12.50
C THR A 76 -14.16 3.81 11.41
N LEU A 77 -14.54 4.84 10.66
CA LEU A 77 -15.54 4.74 9.60
C LEU A 77 -14.96 4.09 8.34
N ILE A 78 -13.71 4.39 7.98
CA ILE A 78 -13.04 3.78 6.81
C ILE A 78 -12.99 2.26 6.96
N HIS A 79 -12.54 1.76 8.12
CA HIS A 79 -12.52 0.32 8.39
C HIS A 79 -13.93 -0.31 8.29
N LYS A 80 -14.95 0.36 8.84
CA LYS A 80 -16.33 -0.12 8.73
C LYS A 80 -16.82 -0.14 7.28
N MET A 81 -16.48 0.86 6.47
CA MET A 81 -16.86 0.91 5.05
C MET A 81 -16.21 -0.24 4.25
N VAL A 82 -14.93 -0.53 4.50
CA VAL A 82 -14.24 -1.69 3.90
C VAL A 82 -14.94 -3.00 4.28
N GLU A 83 -15.31 -3.18 5.55
CA GLU A 83 -16.01 -4.39 5.98
C GLU A 83 -17.44 -4.49 5.43
N VAL A 84 -18.17 -3.37 5.33
CA VAL A 84 -19.49 -3.34 4.69
C VAL A 84 -19.36 -3.75 3.22
N ASN A 85 -18.38 -3.20 2.50
CA ASN A 85 -18.10 -3.55 1.11
C ASN A 85 -17.75 -5.04 0.96
N ALA A 86 -16.97 -5.60 1.88
CA ALA A 86 -16.66 -7.04 1.90
C ALA A 86 -17.91 -7.91 2.14
N CYS A 87 -18.84 -7.47 3.00
CA CYS A 87 -20.13 -8.14 3.19
C CYS A 87 -20.97 -8.10 1.91
N LEU A 88 -21.05 -6.93 1.24
CA LEU A 88 -21.78 -6.78 -0.01
C LEU A 88 -21.22 -7.69 -1.12
N LYS A 89 -19.89 -7.75 -1.25
CA LYS A 89 -19.22 -8.64 -2.20
C LYS A 89 -19.57 -10.11 -2.00
N GLN A 90 -19.61 -10.57 -0.75
CA GLN A 90 -19.97 -11.95 -0.43
C GLN A 90 -21.46 -12.24 -0.64
N LEU A 91 -22.34 -11.27 -0.34
CA LEU A 91 -23.79 -11.39 -0.54
C LEU A 91 -24.22 -11.37 -2.01
N ASP A 92 -23.39 -10.85 -2.92
CA ASP A 92 -23.65 -10.87 -4.37
C ASP A 92 -23.36 -12.25 -5.01
N ASN A 93 -22.92 -13.24 -4.23
CA ASN A 93 -22.83 -14.62 -4.69
C ASN A 93 -24.23 -15.27 -4.72
N LYS A 94 -24.67 -15.72 -5.90
CA LYS A 94 -26.00 -16.34 -6.09
C LYS A 94 -26.12 -17.73 -5.49
N ASP A 95 -25.00 -18.44 -5.34
CA ASP A 95 -24.96 -19.83 -4.87
C ASP A 95 -24.58 -19.93 -3.38
N ILE A 96 -24.73 -18.83 -2.63
CA ILE A 96 -24.46 -18.79 -1.20
C ILE A 96 -25.49 -19.63 -0.43
N ALA A 97 -25.02 -20.43 0.53
CA ALA A 97 -25.92 -21.22 1.36
C ALA A 97 -26.74 -20.32 2.31
N ASP A 98 -27.98 -20.70 2.60
CA ASP A 98 -28.89 -19.91 3.44
C ASP A 98 -28.29 -19.55 4.81
N TYR A 99 -27.55 -20.47 5.42
CA TYR A 99 -26.93 -20.23 6.72
C TYR A 99 -25.78 -19.21 6.64
N GLU A 100 -24.99 -19.20 5.56
CA GLU A 100 -23.92 -18.23 5.31
C GLU A 100 -24.51 -16.85 5.02
N HIS A 101 -25.55 -16.79 4.18
CA HIS A 101 -26.30 -15.56 3.94
C HIS A 101 -26.81 -14.94 5.26
N ASN A 102 -27.37 -15.76 6.15
CA ASN A 102 -27.81 -15.30 7.47
C ASN A 102 -26.67 -14.80 8.36
N GLN A 103 -25.49 -15.45 8.31
CA GLN A 103 -24.30 -14.99 9.04
C GLN A 103 -23.79 -13.63 8.53
N LEU A 104 -23.73 -13.46 7.21
CA LEU A 104 -23.33 -12.20 6.58
C LEU A 104 -24.32 -11.07 6.87
N MET A 105 -25.62 -11.34 6.75
CA MET A 105 -26.66 -10.37 7.12
C MET A 105 -26.59 -9.98 8.59
N ARG A 106 -26.26 -10.92 9.49
CA ARG A 106 -26.04 -10.62 10.91
C ARG A 106 -24.83 -9.70 11.09
N ARG A 107 -23.70 -9.96 10.41
CA ARG A 107 -22.52 -9.08 10.47
C ARG A 107 -22.81 -7.69 9.89
N LEU A 108 -23.48 -7.62 8.75
CA LEU A 108 -23.86 -6.36 8.12
C LEU A 108 -24.74 -5.53 9.06
N ARG A 109 -25.77 -6.13 9.67
CA ARG A 109 -26.61 -5.46 10.69
C ARG A 109 -25.79 -4.93 11.87
N GLN A 110 -24.81 -5.70 12.36
CA GLN A 110 -23.91 -5.24 13.41
C GLN A 110 -23.10 -4.02 12.98
N LEU A 111 -22.55 -4.01 11.76
CA LEU A 111 -21.77 -2.89 11.23
C LEU A 111 -22.62 -1.62 11.09
N ILE A 112 -23.82 -1.74 10.54
CA ILE A 112 -24.77 -0.62 10.42
C ILE A 112 -25.14 -0.08 11.81
N ALA A 113 -25.47 -0.97 12.76
CA ALA A 113 -25.79 -0.57 14.13
C ALA A 113 -24.59 0.11 14.81
N GLN A 114 -23.38 -0.38 14.62
CA GLN A 114 -22.17 0.26 15.14
C GLN A 114 -21.99 1.66 14.57
N SER A 115 -22.16 1.87 13.25
CA SER A 115 -22.09 3.22 12.66
C SER A 115 -23.18 4.13 13.22
N TRP A 116 -24.40 3.62 13.36
CA TRP A 116 -25.53 4.38 13.92
C TRP A 116 -25.32 4.84 15.36
N HIS A 117 -24.68 3.99 16.18
CA HIS A 117 -24.38 4.28 17.59
C HIS A 117 -23.01 4.94 17.80
N THR A 118 -22.25 5.22 16.73
CA THR A 118 -20.97 5.95 16.82
C THR A 118 -21.20 7.41 16.43
N ASP A 119 -20.81 8.34 17.31
CA ASP A 119 -20.81 9.76 16.98
C ASP A 119 -19.66 10.07 16.00
N GLU A 120 -20.01 10.22 14.73
CA GLU A 120 -19.09 10.50 13.64
C GLU A 120 -18.62 11.96 13.65
N ILE A 121 -19.33 12.86 14.35
CA ILE A 121 -19.02 14.28 14.32
C ILE A 121 -17.88 14.59 15.29
N ARG A 122 -16.74 15.04 14.76
CA ARG A 122 -15.67 15.62 15.59
C ARG A 122 -16.18 16.92 16.23
N LYS A 123 -16.01 17.01 17.55
CA LYS A 123 -16.36 18.21 18.33
C LYS A 123 -15.30 19.32 18.25
N LEU A 124 -14.07 18.94 17.90
CA LEU A 124 -12.92 19.82 17.79
C LEU A 124 -12.34 19.72 16.37
N ARG A 125 -11.76 20.82 15.89
CA ARG A 125 -11.02 20.83 14.63
C ARG A 125 -9.86 19.82 14.71
N PRO A 126 -9.62 18.99 13.68
CA PRO A 126 -8.48 18.09 13.68
C PRO A 126 -7.16 18.85 13.80
N SER A 127 -6.20 18.27 14.50
CA SER A 127 -4.82 18.75 14.42
C SER A 127 -4.18 18.30 13.10
N PRO A 128 -3.11 18.97 12.60
CA PRO A 128 -2.39 18.50 11.42
C PRO A 128 -1.84 17.07 11.56
N VAL A 129 -1.54 16.64 12.80
CA VAL A 129 -1.13 15.25 13.09
C VAL A 129 -2.30 14.28 12.89
N ASP A 130 -3.52 14.67 13.22
CA ASP A 130 -4.72 13.84 12.97
C ASP A 130 -5.01 13.68 11.48
N GLU A 131 -4.77 14.73 10.69
CA GLU A 131 -4.88 14.70 9.23
C GLU A 131 -3.81 13.79 8.60
N ALA A 132 -2.56 13.87 9.08
CA ALA A 132 -1.51 12.94 8.65
C ALA A 132 -1.86 11.48 8.98
N LYS A 133 -2.39 11.22 10.20
CA LYS A 133 -2.86 9.89 10.61
C LYS A 133 -4.00 9.36 9.73
N TRP A 134 -4.86 10.24 9.23
CA TRP A 134 -5.89 9.85 8.26
C TRP A 134 -5.27 9.45 6.92
N GLY A 135 -4.29 10.21 6.41
CA GLY A 135 -3.54 9.83 5.21
C GLY A 135 -2.88 8.46 5.35
N PHE A 136 -2.29 8.16 6.50
CA PHE A 136 -1.72 6.84 6.78
C PHE A 136 -2.76 5.72 6.77
N ALA A 137 -3.99 6.00 7.21
CA ALA A 137 -5.07 5.02 7.16
C ALA A 137 -5.50 4.72 5.72
N VAL A 138 -5.47 5.71 4.81
CA VAL A 138 -5.71 5.49 3.38
C VAL A 138 -4.60 4.63 2.76
N VAL A 139 -3.34 4.91 3.12
CA VAL A 139 -2.21 4.09 2.69
C VAL A 139 -2.39 2.64 3.13
N GLU A 140 -2.58 2.40 4.43
CA GLU A 140 -2.70 1.04 4.99
C GLU A 140 -3.90 0.25 4.45
N ASN A 141 -5.08 0.87 4.35
CA ASN A 141 -6.31 0.15 4.06
C ASN A 141 -6.64 0.03 2.57
N SER A 142 -5.94 0.77 1.70
CA SER A 142 -6.26 0.80 0.27
C SER A 142 -4.99 0.78 -0.58
N LEU A 143 -4.11 1.77 -0.44
CA LEU A 143 -2.99 1.92 -1.38
C LEU A 143 -1.94 0.79 -1.22
N TRP A 144 -1.73 0.28 0.00
CA TRP A 144 -0.77 -0.79 0.27
C TRP A 144 -1.03 -2.06 -0.54
N GLN A 145 -2.31 -2.37 -0.79
CA GLN A 145 -2.72 -3.50 -1.63
C GLN A 145 -3.03 -3.06 -3.07
N GLY A 146 -3.59 -1.86 -3.24
CA GLY A 146 -4.04 -1.36 -4.52
C GLY A 146 -2.90 -1.11 -5.51
N VAL A 147 -1.76 -0.59 -5.05
CA VAL A 147 -0.62 -0.28 -5.93
C VAL A 147 0.04 -1.56 -6.47
N PRO A 148 0.40 -2.57 -5.64
CA PRO A 148 0.90 -3.83 -6.16
C PRO A 148 -0.06 -4.51 -7.16
N ASN A 149 -1.36 -4.55 -6.84
CA ASN A 149 -2.37 -5.13 -7.73
C ASN A 149 -2.43 -4.39 -9.07
N TYR A 150 -2.41 -3.05 -9.05
CA TYR A 150 -2.36 -2.25 -10.29
C TYR A 150 -1.12 -2.57 -11.13
N LEU A 151 0.07 -2.68 -10.51
CA LEU A 151 1.31 -2.97 -11.23
C LEU A 151 1.31 -4.39 -11.81
N ARG A 152 0.71 -5.36 -11.11
CA ARG A 152 0.51 -6.73 -11.61
C ARG A 152 -0.36 -6.72 -12.86
N GLU A 153 -1.55 -6.12 -12.78
CA GLU A 153 -2.46 -6.01 -13.93
C GLU A 153 -1.83 -5.23 -15.10
N LEU A 154 -1.11 -4.14 -14.81
CA LEU A 154 -0.38 -3.39 -15.84
C LEU A 154 0.63 -4.28 -16.58
N ASN A 155 1.45 -5.04 -15.85
CA ASN A 155 2.46 -5.92 -16.45
C ASN A 155 1.84 -7.09 -17.22
N GLU A 156 0.78 -7.70 -16.71
CA GLU A 156 0.04 -8.76 -17.42
C GLU A 156 -0.53 -8.22 -18.73
N GLN A 157 -1.15 -7.04 -18.70
CA GLN A 157 -1.72 -6.41 -19.90
C GLN A 157 -0.65 -5.95 -20.90
N LEU A 158 0.52 -5.50 -20.44
CA LEU A 158 1.66 -5.19 -21.30
C LEU A 158 2.21 -6.44 -21.99
N GLU A 159 2.37 -7.54 -21.26
CA GLU A 159 2.86 -8.80 -21.84
C GLU A 159 1.87 -9.35 -22.86
N GLU A 160 0.58 -9.38 -22.54
CA GLU A 160 -0.47 -9.89 -23.41
C GLU A 160 -0.60 -9.09 -24.73
N ASN A 161 -0.54 -7.75 -24.64
CA ASN A 161 -0.82 -6.89 -25.80
C ASN A 161 0.45 -6.44 -26.54
N LEU A 162 1.58 -6.26 -25.85
CA LEU A 162 2.83 -5.74 -26.40
C LEU A 162 4.01 -6.75 -26.34
N GLY A 163 3.85 -7.89 -25.68
CA GLY A 163 4.84 -8.98 -25.70
C GLY A 163 6.05 -8.78 -24.77
N TYR A 164 5.97 -7.86 -23.81
CA TYR A 164 7.02 -7.65 -22.80
C TYR A 164 6.44 -7.15 -21.47
N LYS A 165 7.21 -7.32 -20.38
CA LYS A 165 6.93 -6.76 -19.05
C LYS A 165 7.91 -5.64 -18.73
N LEU A 166 7.54 -4.77 -17.79
CA LEU A 166 8.47 -3.78 -17.25
C LEU A 166 9.47 -4.44 -16.30
N PRO A 167 10.70 -3.89 -16.20
CA PRO A 167 11.67 -4.34 -15.21
C PRO A 167 11.12 -4.22 -13.78
N VAL A 168 11.54 -5.11 -12.89
CA VAL A 168 11.07 -5.17 -11.49
C VAL A 168 11.48 -3.92 -10.70
N GLU A 169 12.55 -3.27 -11.13
CA GLU A 169 13.05 -2.01 -10.59
C GLU A 169 12.17 -0.82 -10.98
N PHE A 170 11.33 -0.95 -12.01
CA PHE A 170 10.55 0.15 -12.57
C PHE A 170 9.17 0.26 -11.92
N VAL A 171 9.03 1.21 -11.00
CA VAL A 171 7.79 1.49 -10.27
C VAL A 171 7.31 2.91 -10.62
N PRO A 172 6.39 3.07 -11.59
CA PRO A 172 6.01 4.39 -12.11
C PRO A 172 5.05 5.17 -11.20
N VAL A 173 4.67 4.65 -10.04
CA VAL A 173 3.65 5.25 -9.16
C VAL A 173 4.27 5.68 -7.84
N ARG A 174 4.04 6.95 -7.45
CA ARG A 174 4.52 7.53 -6.20
C ARG A 174 3.41 8.27 -5.47
N PHE A 175 3.45 8.20 -4.14
CA PHE A 175 2.53 8.94 -3.28
C PHE A 175 3.28 9.92 -2.40
N THR A 176 2.82 11.16 -2.44
CA THR A 176 3.32 12.27 -1.63
C THR A 176 2.18 12.78 -0.74
N SER A 177 2.48 13.49 0.34
CA SER A 177 1.47 14.07 1.22
C SER A 177 1.81 15.50 1.60
N TRP A 178 0.79 16.36 1.63
CA TRP A 178 0.88 17.73 2.16
C TRP A 178 0.52 17.82 3.65
N MET A 179 -0.08 16.77 4.23
CA MET A 179 -0.52 16.78 5.62
C MET A 179 0.68 16.92 6.58
N GLY A 180 0.72 18.02 7.34
CA GLY A 180 1.83 18.37 8.23
C GLY A 180 3.03 19.03 7.54
N GLY A 181 2.98 19.22 6.21
CA GLY A 181 3.98 19.94 5.43
C GLY A 181 3.48 21.32 4.96
N ASP A 182 2.28 21.36 4.39
CA ASP A 182 1.66 22.60 3.90
C ASP A 182 1.30 23.51 5.07
N ARG A 183 1.89 24.71 5.06
CA ARG A 183 1.73 25.76 6.08
C ARG A 183 1.10 27.02 5.53
N ASP A 184 0.76 27.04 4.24
CA ASP A 184 0.17 28.22 3.62
C ASP A 184 -1.19 28.51 4.25
N GLY A 185 -1.35 29.71 4.81
CA GLY A 185 -2.55 30.11 5.55
C GLY A 185 -2.89 29.30 6.81
N ASN A 186 -2.01 28.40 7.28
CA ASN A 186 -2.29 27.54 8.44
C ASN A 186 -1.23 27.66 9.56
N PRO A 187 -1.43 28.53 10.56
CA PRO A 187 -0.46 28.73 11.65
C PRO A 187 -0.31 27.51 12.57
N ASN A 188 -1.19 26.51 12.47
CA ASN A 188 -1.11 25.29 13.28
C ASN A 188 -0.04 24.32 12.77
N VAL A 189 0.50 24.53 11.56
CA VAL A 189 1.56 23.69 10.98
C VAL A 189 2.92 24.32 11.28
N THR A 190 3.46 24.02 12.47
CA THR A 190 4.77 24.48 12.90
C THR A 190 5.88 23.52 12.44
N ALA A 191 7.14 23.96 12.52
CA ALA A 191 8.29 23.09 12.24
C ALA A 191 8.34 21.84 13.14
N ASP A 192 7.87 21.95 14.39
CA ASP A 192 7.78 20.81 15.31
C ASP A 192 6.71 19.81 14.87
N ILE A 193 5.57 20.30 14.36
CA ILE A 193 4.52 19.45 13.77
C ILE A 193 5.06 18.74 12.54
N THR A 194 5.74 19.43 11.62
CA THR A 194 6.36 18.80 10.45
C THR A 194 7.37 17.73 10.88
N ARG A 195 8.22 18.01 11.88
CA ARG A 195 9.17 17.02 12.42
C ARG A 195 8.45 15.81 13.01
N HIS A 196 7.38 16.03 13.77
CA HIS A 196 6.58 14.97 14.38
C HIS A 196 5.93 14.08 13.32
N VAL A 197 5.32 14.67 12.28
CA VAL A 197 4.70 13.92 11.18
C VAL A 197 5.76 13.13 10.40
N LEU A 198 6.93 13.69 10.12
CA LEU A 198 8.02 12.95 9.46
C LEU A 198 8.47 11.72 10.26
N LEU A 199 8.55 11.82 11.59
CA LEU A 199 8.86 10.67 12.45
C LEU A 199 7.72 9.65 12.47
N LEU A 200 6.47 10.12 12.52
CA LEU A 200 5.29 9.27 12.54
C LEU A 200 5.10 8.51 11.22
N SER A 201 5.39 9.14 10.07
CA SER A 201 5.40 8.47 8.76
C SER A 201 6.41 7.34 8.73
N ARG A 202 7.63 7.57 9.24
CA ARG A 202 8.67 6.52 9.33
C ARG A 202 8.23 5.38 10.23
N TRP A 203 7.62 5.69 11.39
CA TRP A 203 7.13 4.67 12.30
C TRP A 203 6.02 3.84 11.65
N LYS A 204 5.10 4.50 10.92
CA LYS A 204 4.03 3.78 10.22
C LYS A 204 4.57 2.93 9.07
N ALA A 205 5.57 3.40 8.35
CA ALA A 205 6.26 2.59 7.35
C ALA A 205 6.86 1.33 7.98
N THR A 206 7.55 1.45 9.13
CA THR A 206 8.07 0.27 9.83
C THR A 206 6.99 -0.71 10.27
N ASP A 207 5.82 -0.23 10.71
CA ASP A 207 4.68 -1.07 11.09
C ASP A 207 4.11 -1.86 9.89
N LEU A 208 4.01 -1.24 8.72
CA LEU A 208 3.53 -1.91 7.50
C LEU A 208 4.56 -2.92 6.98
N PHE A 209 5.82 -2.50 6.82
CA PHE A 209 6.89 -3.40 6.37
C PHE A 209 7.12 -4.57 7.34
N LEU A 210 6.91 -4.42 8.65
CA LEU A 210 7.04 -5.54 9.59
C LEU A 210 6.01 -6.64 9.31
N LYS A 211 4.78 -6.30 8.91
CA LYS A 211 3.75 -7.30 8.56
C LYS A 211 4.16 -8.08 7.33
N ASP A 212 4.60 -7.36 6.30
CA ASP A 212 5.06 -7.93 5.02
C ASP A 212 6.27 -8.85 5.22
N ILE A 213 7.30 -8.36 5.91
CA ILE A 213 8.50 -9.14 6.19
C ILE A 213 8.19 -10.37 7.05
N GLN A 214 7.21 -10.30 7.96
CA GLN A 214 6.81 -11.45 8.76
C GLN A 214 6.20 -12.58 7.91
N VAL A 215 5.46 -12.24 6.84
CA VAL A 215 4.99 -13.22 5.84
C VAL A 215 6.19 -13.84 5.15
N LEU A 216 7.11 -13.02 4.62
CA LEU A 216 8.31 -13.52 3.92
C LEU A 216 9.22 -14.38 4.79
N VAL A 217 9.40 -14.05 6.08
CA VAL A 217 10.15 -14.89 7.04
C VAL A 217 9.54 -16.29 7.14
N SER A 218 8.22 -16.38 7.07
CA SER A 218 7.49 -17.64 7.22
C SER A 218 7.55 -18.45 5.93
N GLU A 219 7.29 -17.81 4.79
CA GLU A 219 7.11 -18.48 3.50
C GLU A 219 8.41 -18.78 2.75
N LEU A 220 9.42 -17.90 2.82
CA LEU A 220 10.70 -18.08 2.13
C LEU A 220 11.61 -19.08 2.86
N SER A 221 11.16 -20.33 2.89
CA SER A 221 11.78 -21.48 3.55
C SER A 221 12.76 -22.27 2.68
N MET A 222 12.96 -21.83 1.44
CA MET A 222 13.72 -22.52 0.40
C MET A 222 15.21 -22.56 0.77
N VAL A 223 15.88 -23.64 0.39
CA VAL A 223 17.30 -23.86 0.70
C VAL A 223 18.18 -23.59 -0.52
N GLU A 224 17.70 -23.94 -1.71
CA GLU A 224 18.45 -23.73 -2.94
C GLU A 224 18.60 -22.22 -3.24
N ALA A 225 19.84 -21.78 -3.37
CA ALA A 225 20.20 -20.38 -3.53
C ALA A 225 21.43 -20.24 -4.42
N THR A 226 21.56 -19.08 -5.07
CA THR A 226 22.72 -18.80 -5.92
C THR A 226 23.99 -18.59 -5.07
N PRO A 227 25.19 -18.76 -5.66
CA PRO A 227 26.44 -18.50 -4.96
C PRO A 227 26.54 -17.09 -4.37
N GLU A 228 25.97 -16.09 -5.05
CA GLU A 228 25.96 -14.70 -4.59
C GLU A 228 25.12 -14.53 -3.32
N LEU A 229 23.95 -15.16 -3.25
CA LEU A 229 23.10 -15.11 -2.05
C LEU A 229 23.75 -15.87 -0.90
N LEU A 230 24.33 -17.04 -1.17
CA LEU A 230 25.05 -17.83 -0.16
C LEU A 230 26.26 -17.08 0.41
N ALA A 231 26.99 -16.34 -0.43
CA ALA A 231 28.07 -15.47 0.01
C ALA A 231 27.58 -14.32 0.89
N LEU A 232 26.40 -13.76 0.60
CA LEU A 232 25.79 -12.68 1.38
C LEU A 232 25.37 -13.14 2.80
N VAL A 233 24.86 -14.37 2.93
CA VAL A 233 24.39 -14.90 4.22
C VAL A 233 25.48 -15.60 5.03
N GLY A 234 26.59 -16.00 4.39
CA GLY A 234 27.69 -16.71 5.02
C GLY A 234 27.31 -18.11 5.54
N GLU A 235 28.21 -18.73 6.30
CA GLU A 235 28.00 -20.08 6.83
C GLU A 235 26.80 -20.18 7.79
N GLU A 236 26.56 -19.14 8.59
CA GLU A 236 25.48 -19.11 9.57
C GLU A 236 24.09 -19.16 8.91
N GLY A 237 23.92 -18.47 7.78
CA GLY A 237 22.65 -18.40 7.06
C GLY A 237 22.48 -19.42 5.93
N ALA A 238 23.51 -20.21 5.61
CA ALA A 238 23.49 -21.11 4.45
C ALA A 238 22.40 -22.18 4.49
N ALA A 239 21.94 -22.59 5.69
CA ALA A 239 20.87 -23.56 5.84
C ALA A 239 19.48 -23.01 5.47
N GLU A 240 19.24 -21.72 5.66
CA GLU A 240 17.97 -21.04 5.36
C GLU A 240 18.25 -19.62 4.80
N PRO A 241 18.84 -19.49 3.59
CA PRO A 241 19.45 -18.24 3.14
C PRO A 241 18.45 -17.08 3.04
N TYR A 242 17.28 -17.30 2.42
CA TYR A 242 16.26 -16.27 2.29
C TYR A 242 15.69 -15.85 3.65
N ARG A 243 15.33 -16.83 4.48
CA ARG A 243 14.79 -16.59 5.82
C ARG A 243 15.79 -15.89 6.73
N TYR A 244 17.09 -16.16 6.59
CA TYR A 244 18.15 -15.47 7.32
C TYR A 244 18.14 -13.96 7.02
N LEU A 245 18.12 -13.58 5.73
CA LEU A 245 18.03 -12.17 5.35
C LEU A 245 16.73 -11.50 5.84
N MET A 246 15.59 -12.19 5.73
CA MET A 246 14.31 -11.64 6.18
C MET A 246 14.27 -11.47 7.71
N LYS A 247 14.86 -12.39 8.48
CA LYS A 247 15.02 -12.26 9.94
C LYS A 247 15.91 -11.07 10.30
N ASN A 248 17.01 -10.85 9.58
CA ASN A 248 17.91 -9.71 9.79
C ASN A 248 17.21 -8.38 9.49
N LEU A 249 16.50 -8.31 8.37
CA LEU A 249 15.72 -7.13 7.97
C LEU A 249 14.62 -6.83 9.00
N ARG A 250 13.90 -7.86 9.48
CA ARG A 250 12.93 -7.73 10.58
C ARG A 250 13.55 -7.14 11.83
N SER A 251 14.71 -7.62 12.27
CA SER A 251 15.42 -7.09 13.44
C SER A 251 15.80 -5.61 13.27
N ARG A 252 16.25 -5.22 12.07
CA ARG A 252 16.55 -3.81 11.73
C ARG A 252 15.29 -2.93 11.74
N LEU A 253 14.17 -3.43 11.23
CA LEU A 253 12.86 -2.76 11.29
C LEU A 253 12.41 -2.56 12.74
N MET A 254 12.48 -3.60 13.58
CA MET A 254 12.12 -3.51 15.01
C MET A 254 13.00 -2.51 15.76
N ALA A 255 14.32 -2.52 15.53
CA ALA A 255 15.24 -1.56 16.13
C ALA A 255 14.92 -0.12 15.70
N THR A 256 14.60 0.08 14.42
CA THR A 256 14.20 1.38 13.87
C THR A 256 12.87 1.85 14.47
N GLN A 257 11.88 0.97 14.56
CA GLN A 257 10.56 1.24 15.13
C GLN A 257 10.69 1.65 16.60
N ALA A 258 11.43 0.89 17.41
CA ALA A 258 11.66 1.20 18.82
C ALA A 258 12.34 2.57 19.02
N TRP A 259 13.34 2.89 18.20
CA TRP A 259 13.99 4.20 18.24
C TRP A 259 13.02 5.33 17.86
N LEU A 260 12.18 5.13 16.84
CA LEU A 260 11.18 6.12 16.42
C LEU A 260 10.11 6.35 17.49
N GLU A 261 9.66 5.29 18.18
CA GLU A 261 8.68 5.41 19.28
C GLU A 261 9.21 6.27 20.41
N ALA A 262 10.46 6.08 20.80
CA ALA A 262 11.07 6.89 21.84
C ALA A 262 11.25 8.35 21.40
N ARG A 263 11.67 8.59 20.14
CA ARG A 263 11.72 9.96 19.59
C ARG A 263 10.35 10.63 19.55
N LEU A 264 9.29 9.89 19.22
CA LEU A 264 7.91 10.39 19.21
C LEU A 264 7.39 10.72 20.62
N LYS A 265 7.91 10.06 21.66
CA LYS A 265 7.66 10.40 23.08
C LYS A 265 8.50 11.57 23.60
N GLY A 266 9.41 12.10 22.79
CA GLY A 266 10.31 13.20 23.16
C GLY A 266 11.61 12.75 23.84
N GLU A 267 11.93 11.46 23.82
CA GLU A 267 13.14 10.91 24.41
C GLU A 267 14.34 11.04 23.44
N GLU A 268 15.55 11.27 23.98
CA GLU A 268 16.78 11.31 23.21
C GLU A 268 17.61 10.05 23.48
N LEU A 269 17.63 9.14 22.51
CA LEU A 269 18.40 7.90 22.57
C LEU A 269 19.43 7.85 21.44
N PRO A 270 20.61 7.24 21.68
CA PRO A 270 21.55 6.91 20.63
C PRO A 270 20.87 6.15 19.50
N LYS A 271 21.25 6.46 18.27
CA LYS A 271 20.74 5.74 17.09
C LYS A 271 21.31 4.30 17.12
N PRO A 272 20.48 3.26 16.94
CA PRO A 272 21.00 1.91 16.80
C PRO A 272 21.82 1.78 15.52
N GLU A 273 22.80 0.88 15.50
CA GLU A 273 23.67 0.65 14.33
C GLU A 273 22.86 0.26 13.08
N GLY A 274 21.80 -0.55 13.26
CA GLY A 274 20.93 -1.01 12.18
C GLY A 274 19.78 -0.06 11.80
N LEU A 275 19.84 1.23 12.16
CA LEU A 275 18.77 2.19 11.90
C LEU A 275 18.51 2.37 10.39
N LEU A 276 17.30 2.07 9.94
CA LEU A 276 16.90 2.25 8.53
C LEU A 276 16.61 3.72 8.22
N THR A 277 17.26 4.24 7.18
CA THR A 277 17.19 5.65 6.76
C THR A 277 16.96 5.83 5.27
N GLN A 278 17.36 4.86 4.45
CA GLN A 278 17.24 4.86 3.00
C GLN A 278 16.48 3.63 2.51
N ASN A 279 15.89 3.74 1.32
CA ASN A 279 15.03 2.70 0.76
C ASN A 279 15.86 1.54 0.20
N GLU A 280 17.08 1.82 -0.23
CA GLU A 280 18.09 0.88 -0.68
C GLU A 280 18.37 -0.19 0.38
N GLU A 281 18.36 0.20 1.66
CA GLU A 281 18.61 -0.70 2.79
C GLU A 281 17.52 -1.77 2.98
N LEU A 282 16.29 -1.50 2.47
CA LEU A 282 15.21 -2.48 2.38
C LEU A 282 15.27 -3.24 1.05
N TRP A 283 15.56 -2.54 -0.05
CA TRP A 283 15.56 -3.11 -1.39
C TRP A 283 16.64 -4.17 -1.61
N GLU A 284 17.88 -3.87 -1.24
CA GLU A 284 19.03 -4.74 -1.51
C GLU A 284 18.81 -6.19 -1.05
N PRO A 285 18.45 -6.47 0.22
CA PRO A 285 18.18 -7.85 0.66
C PRO A 285 16.95 -8.48 -0.01
N LEU A 286 15.87 -7.72 -0.26
CA LEU A 286 14.67 -8.24 -0.93
C LEU A 286 14.96 -8.63 -2.38
N TYR A 287 15.69 -7.77 -3.08
CA TYR A 287 16.06 -7.98 -4.47
C TYR A 287 17.09 -9.10 -4.63
N ALA A 288 18.01 -9.26 -3.67
CA ALA A 288 18.90 -10.42 -3.65
C ALA A 288 18.13 -11.75 -3.54
N CYS A 289 17.12 -11.80 -2.67
CA CYS A 289 16.20 -12.94 -2.61
C CYS A 289 15.47 -13.16 -3.95
N TYR A 290 14.95 -12.08 -4.56
CA TYR A 290 14.24 -12.16 -5.84
C TYR A 290 15.13 -12.75 -6.95
N GLN A 291 16.33 -12.21 -7.12
CA GLN A 291 17.29 -12.65 -8.13
C GLN A 291 17.66 -14.13 -7.95
N SER A 292 17.93 -14.54 -6.71
CA SER A 292 18.28 -15.92 -6.42
C SER A 292 17.11 -16.89 -6.68
N LEU A 293 15.89 -16.55 -6.26
CA LEU A 293 14.70 -17.35 -6.55
C LEU A 293 14.48 -17.48 -8.06
N GLN A 294 14.63 -16.38 -8.81
CA GLN A 294 14.46 -16.40 -10.25
C GLN A 294 15.51 -17.29 -10.94
N ALA A 295 16.78 -17.19 -10.53
CA ALA A 295 17.89 -17.98 -11.07
C ALA A 295 17.77 -19.48 -10.74
N CYS A 296 17.28 -19.83 -9.55
CA CYS A 296 17.03 -21.21 -9.13
C CYS A 296 15.69 -21.79 -9.65
N GLY A 297 15.05 -21.14 -10.64
CA GLY A 297 13.81 -21.65 -11.25
C GLY A 297 12.55 -21.50 -10.38
N MET A 298 12.62 -20.75 -9.29
CA MET A 298 11.52 -20.48 -8.35
C MET A 298 10.79 -19.17 -8.67
N GLY A 299 10.66 -18.82 -9.96
CA GLY A 299 10.07 -17.55 -10.40
C GLY A 299 8.62 -17.35 -9.98
N ILE A 300 7.83 -18.42 -9.81
CA ILE A 300 6.44 -18.30 -9.31
C ILE A 300 6.41 -17.71 -7.89
N ILE A 301 7.36 -18.12 -7.04
CA ILE A 301 7.48 -17.60 -5.68
C ILE A 301 8.02 -16.17 -5.73
N ALA A 302 9.05 -15.92 -6.55
CA ALA A 302 9.66 -14.60 -6.68
C ALA A 302 8.66 -13.52 -7.11
N ASN A 303 7.71 -13.87 -7.98
CA ASN A 303 6.68 -12.98 -8.51
C ASN A 303 5.37 -12.97 -7.68
N GLY A 304 5.35 -13.61 -6.50
CA GLY A 304 4.27 -13.55 -5.52
C GLY A 304 4.43 -12.38 -4.55
N ASP A 305 4.29 -12.65 -3.25
CA ASP A 305 4.35 -11.64 -2.19
C ASP A 305 5.66 -10.84 -2.20
N LEU A 306 6.80 -11.47 -2.54
CA LEU A 306 8.09 -10.77 -2.64
C LEU A 306 8.07 -9.61 -3.65
N LEU A 307 7.31 -9.76 -4.75
CA LEU A 307 7.14 -8.71 -5.77
C LEU A 307 6.06 -7.70 -5.37
N ASP A 308 5.07 -8.11 -4.56
CA ASP A 308 4.04 -7.21 -4.00
C ASP A 308 4.58 -6.27 -2.93
N HIS A 309 5.82 -6.48 -2.51
CA HIS A 309 6.60 -5.53 -1.72
C HIS A 309 7.60 -4.77 -2.60
N PRO A 310 7.18 -4.15 -3.74
CA PRO A 310 8.12 -3.45 -4.59
C PRO A 310 8.78 -2.39 -3.73
N ALA A 311 10.12 -2.42 -3.69
CA ALA A 311 10.83 -1.61 -2.72
C ALA A 311 10.37 -0.17 -2.78
N PRO A 312 10.41 0.51 -1.62
CA PRO A 312 10.16 1.91 -1.54
C PRO A 312 11.26 2.73 -2.22
N ARG A 313 12.03 2.24 -3.22
CA ARG A 313 13.02 3.09 -3.94
C ARG A 313 12.40 4.44 -4.26
N GLU A 314 11.11 4.46 -4.62
CA GLU A 314 10.42 5.70 -4.95
C GLU A 314 8.99 5.88 -4.41
N MET A 315 8.34 4.88 -3.80
CA MET A 315 6.91 4.98 -3.45
C MET A 315 6.62 6.02 -2.34
N PHE A 316 7.56 6.23 -1.41
CA PHE A 316 7.43 7.18 -0.30
C PHE A 316 8.77 7.90 -0.03
N ARG A 317 9.04 9.01 -0.70
CA ARG A 317 10.21 9.86 -0.40
C ARG A 317 9.86 10.97 0.59
N ARG A 318 10.85 11.40 1.40
CA ARG A 318 10.74 12.65 2.18
C ARG A 318 10.45 13.83 1.25
N THR A 319 9.34 14.51 1.46
CA THR A 319 9.16 15.90 1.01
C THR A 319 10.01 16.81 1.88
N ALA A 320 11.20 17.14 1.39
CA ALA A 320 11.91 18.35 1.77
C ALA A 320 12.82 18.72 0.59
N GLY A 321 12.22 19.30 -0.45
CA GLY A 321 12.97 20.14 -1.39
C GLY A 321 13.20 21.51 -0.73
N PRO A 322 14.38 22.11 -0.86
CA PRO A 322 14.63 23.47 -0.38
C PRO A 322 13.89 24.43 -1.32
N TYR A 323 12.90 25.14 -0.78
CA TYR A 323 12.45 26.41 -1.33
C TYR A 323 12.75 27.51 -0.32
#